data_AF-A0A2W6ZK07-F1
#
_entry.id   AF-A0A2W6ZK07-F1
#
_cell.length_a   1.000
_cell.length_b   1.000
_cell.length_c   1.000
_cell.angle_alpha   90.00
_cell.angle_beta   90.00
_cell.angle_gamma   90.00
#
_symmetry.space_group_name_H-M   'P 1'
#
loop_
_entity.id
_entity.type
_entity.pdbx_description
1 polymer ?
#
loop_
_entity_poly.entity_id
_entity_poly.type
_entity_poly.pdbx_seq_one_letter_code
_entity_poly.pdbx_strand_id
1 'polypeptide(L)' 'MATTEPRAPRPPLVPKLVPQRRLPRFGFHTHTERLNGRSAMLGFLALLAVEKVLGHGLLVWP' A
#
# COMPACT_ATOMS: atom_id res chain seq x y z
N MET A 1 -38.94 39.98 -37.89
CA MET A 1 -38.04 40.72 -36.99
C MET A 1 -37.64 39.76 -35.88
N ALA A 2 -36.43 39.19 -35.95
CA ALA A 2 -35.97 38.16 -35.01
C ALA A 2 -35.36 38.83 -33.77
N THR A 3 -35.92 38.54 -32.60
CA THR A 3 -35.47 39.06 -31.31
C THR A 3 -34.16 38.37 -30.92
N THR A 4 -33.08 39.14 -30.81
CA THR A 4 -31.76 38.69 -30.34
C THR A 4 -31.80 38.50 -28.82
N GLU A 5 -31.74 37.26 -28.32
CA GLU A 5 -31.54 37.01 -26.90
C GLU A 5 -30.10 37.36 -26.47
N PRO A 6 -29.88 38.04 -25.32
CA PRO A 6 -28.54 38.30 -24.81
C PRO A 6 -27.94 37.00 -24.25
N ARG A 7 -26.93 36.46 -24.93
CA ARG A 7 -26.19 35.28 -24.45
C ARG A 7 -25.40 35.64 -23.19
N ALA A 8 -25.79 35.06 -22.06
CA ALA A 8 -25.11 35.22 -20.78
C ALA A 8 -23.62 34.79 -20.85
N PRO A 9 -22.71 35.45 -20.10
CA PRO A 9 -21.30 35.07 -20.03
C PRO A 9 -21.16 33.67 -19.43
N ARG A 10 -20.44 32.78 -20.10
CA ARG A 10 -20.15 31.45 -19.54
C ARG A 10 -19.19 31.62 -18.36
N PRO A 11 -19.40 30.90 -17.24
CA PRO A 11 -18.48 30.96 -16.12
C PRO A 11 -17.08 30.48 -16.56
N PRO A 12 -16.00 31.09 -16.05
CA PRO A 12 -14.64 30.67 -16.37
C PRO A 12 -14.41 29.24 -15.91
N LEU A 13 -13.74 28.45 -16.76
CA LEU A 13 -13.36 27.08 -16.47
C LEU A 13 -12.23 27.10 -15.43
N VAL A 14 -12.59 27.09 -14.14
CA VAL A 14 -11.63 26.99 -13.04
C VAL A 14 -11.02 25.59 -13.08
N PRO A 15 -9.69 25.43 -13.20
CA PRO A 15 -9.05 24.13 -13.15
C PRO A 15 -9.33 23.48 -11.79
N LYS A 16 -9.95 22.29 -11.79
CA LYS A 16 -10.17 21.54 -10.56
C LYS A 16 -8.82 21.21 -9.93
N LEU A 17 -8.67 21.61 -8.67
CA LEU A 17 -7.53 21.34 -7.79
C LEU A 17 -7.03 19.91 -8.00
N VAL A 18 -5.73 19.77 -8.29
CA VAL A 18 -5.03 18.50 -8.48
C VAL A 18 -5.49 17.50 -7.41
N PRO A 19 -5.95 16.29 -7.77
CA PRO A 19 -6.40 15.32 -6.77
C PRO A 19 -5.26 15.10 -5.77
N GLN A 20 -5.50 15.46 -4.50
CA GLN A 20 -4.58 15.12 -3.42
C GLN A 20 -4.46 13.60 -3.40
N ARG A 21 -3.31 13.10 -3.85
CA ARG A 21 -3.00 11.67 -3.96
C ARG A 21 -2.99 11.11 -2.53
N ARG A 22 -4.15 10.73 -2.01
CA ARG A 22 -4.26 10.02 -0.74
C ARG A 22 -3.57 8.69 -0.94
N LEU A 23 -2.51 8.43 -0.17
CA LEU A 23 -1.85 7.15 -0.18
C LEU A 23 -2.92 6.08 0.15
N PRO A 24 -3.10 5.06 -0.69
CA PRO A 24 -4.13 4.05 -0.49
C PRO A 24 -3.98 3.43 0.91
N ARG A 25 -5.09 3.33 1.65
CA ARG A 25 -5.12 2.86 3.04
C ARG A 25 -4.75 1.37 3.18
N PHE A 26 -4.63 0.64 2.07
CA PHE A 26 -4.21 -0.75 1.99
C PHE A 26 -2.92 -0.88 1.16
N GLY A 27 -1.90 -1.52 1.73
CA GLY A 27 -0.59 -1.73 1.11
C GLY A 27 0.51 -2.01 2.14
N PHE A 28 1.76 -1.98 1.68
CA PHE A 28 2.96 -2.03 2.52
C PHE A 28 3.10 -0.71 3.27
N HIS A 29 2.53 -0.65 4.47
CA HIS A 29 2.73 0.46 5.40
C HIS A 29 4.01 0.23 6.19
N THR A 30 4.80 1.28 6.43
CA THR A 30 6.10 1.19 7.11
C THR A 30 6.02 0.47 8.46
N HIS A 31 4.92 0.66 9.20
CA HIS A 31 4.70 -0.05 10.46
C HIS A 31 4.52 -1.56 10.26
N THR A 32 3.69 -1.96 9.30
CA THR A 32 3.44 -3.37 8.95
C THR A 32 4.70 -4.04 8.42
N GLU A 33 5.49 -3.34 7.59
CA GLU A 33 6.77 -3.85 7.08
C GLU A 33 7.77 -4.10 8.22
N ARG A 34 7.88 -3.17 9.18
CA ARG A 34 8.74 -3.33 10.36
C ARG A 34 8.28 -4.48 11.26
N LEU A 35 6.98 -4.62 11.47
CA LEU A 35 6.42 -5.73 12.26
C LEU A 35 6.66 -7.08 11.58
N ASN A 36 6.40 -7.17 10.28
CA ASN A 36 6.61 -8.39 9.50
C ASN A 36 8.10 -8.76 9.40
N GLY A 37 8.98 -7.77 9.27
CA GLY A 37 10.42 -8.00 9.31
C GLY A 37 10.89 -8.57 10.65
N ARG A 38 10.37 -8.07 11.77
CA ARG A 38 10.70 -8.60 13.12
C ARG A 38 10.16 -10.01 13.33
N SER A 39 8.93 -10.29 12.92
CA SER A 39 8.37 -11.64 13.02
C SER A 39 9.15 -12.63 12.16
N ALA A 40 9.63 -12.22 10.97
CA ALA A 40 10.50 -13.03 10.14
C ALA A 40 11.85 -13.35 10.82
N MET A 41 12.50 -12.36 11.45
CA MET A 41 13.74 -12.58 12.21
C MET A 41 13.54 -13.59 13.35
N LEU A 42 12.44 -13.45 14.11
CA LEU A 42 12.09 -14.37 15.20
C LEU A 42 11.75 -15.77 14.67
N GLY A 43 10.98 -15.86 13.58
CA GLY A 43 10.62 -17.12 12.95
C GLY A 43 11.85 -17.89 12.43
N PHE A 44 12.82 -17.18 11.85
CA PHE A 44 14.07 -17.77 11.41
C PHE A 44 14.90 -18.31 12.59
N LEU A 45 15.02 -17.53 13.67
CA LEU A 45 15.76 -17.99 14.85
C LEU A 45 15.07 -19.17 15.54
N ALA A 46 13.74 -19.15 15.63
CA ALA A 46 12.95 -20.26 16.15
C ALA A 46 13.14 -21.52 15.30
N LEU A 47 13.18 -21.39 13.97
CA LEU A 47 13.44 -22.51 13.05
C LEU A 47 14.79 -23.16 13.32
N LEU A 48 15.86 -22.38 13.50
CA LEU A 48 17.19 -22.88 13.84
C LEU A 48 17.21 -23.59 15.21
N ALA A 49 16.51 -23.05 16.20
CA ALA A 49 16.41 -23.67 17.53
C ALA A 49 15.69 -25.02 17.45
N VAL A 50 14.61 -25.10 16.68
CA VAL A 50 13.87 -26.35 16.43
C VAL A 50 14.74 -27.36 15.70
N GLU A 51 15.43 -26.96 14.64
CA GLU A 51 16.35 -27.83 13.90
C GLU A 51 17.44 -28.41 14.82
N LYS A 52 17.97 -27.60 15.74
CA LYS A 52 18.95 -28.05 16.72
C LYS A 52 18.40 -29.10 17.70
N VAL A 53 17.13 -28.99 18.08
CA VAL A 53 16.46 -29.95 18.99
C VAL A 53 16.12 -31.25 18.26
N LEU A 54 15.67 -31.18 17.01
CA LEU A 54 15.29 -32.36 16.23
C LEU A 54 16.50 -33.13 15.69
N GLY A 55 17.63 -32.47 15.47
CA GLY A 55 18.87 -33.11 15.01
C GLY A 55 18.88 -33.48 13.52
N HIS A 56 17.88 -33.07 12.76
CA HIS A 56 17.82 -33.18 11.30
C HIS A 56 17.18 -31.93 10.70
N GLY A 57 17.52 -31.60 9.45
CA GLY A 57 16.99 -30.43 8.77
C GLY A 57 15.48 -30.52 8.55
N LEU A 58 14.75 -29.45 8.88
CA LEU A 58 13.29 -29.40 8.77
C LEU A 58 12.81 -29.13 7.32
N LEU A 59 13.65 -28.49 6.50
CA LEU A 59 13.40 -28.24 5.07
C LEU A 59 14.19 -29.21 4.17
N VAL A 60 14.49 -30.41 4.66
CA VAL A 60 15.06 -31.46 3.80
C VAL A 60 13.97 -31.92 2.82
N TRP A 61 14.14 -31.54 1.55
CA TRP A 61 13.38 -32.11 0.45
C TRP A 61 13.97 -33.49 0.11
N PRO A 62 13.16 -34.56 0.00
CA PRO A 62 13.65 -35.90 -0.33
C PRO A 62 14.14 -36.02 -1.77
#